data_AF-A0A0F6SHE9-F1
#
_entry.id   AF-A0A0F6SHE9-F1
#
_cell.length_a   1.000
_cell.length_b   1.000
_cell.length_c   1.000
_cell.angle_alpha   90.00
_cell.angle_beta   90.00
_cell.angle_gamma   90.00
#
_symmetry.space_group_name_H-M   'P 1'
#
loop_
_entity.id
_entity.type
_entity.pdbx_description
1 polymer ?
#
loop_
_entity_poly.entity_id
_entity_poly.type
_entity_poly.pdbx_seq_one_letter_code
_entity_poly.pdbx_strand_id
1 'polypeptide(L)'
;MCPARAQIDDARVAARAWAHLLDVETSGANAVETLDTYVAHASSDASGRLLELVRHDERDNVRAHAVHAASKLGRVGDLRELLDILEQPPAVTWSVHIALLDACRTHALAPRGLDALRDVDRLDVQSALASL
;
A
#
# COMPACT_ATOMS: atom_id res chain seq x y z
N MET A 1 12.65 12.46 8.20
CA MET A 1 11.32 12.94 7.74
C MET A 1 11.54 13.71 6.45
N CYS A 2 11.26 13.12 5.29
CA CYS A 2 11.15 13.88 4.04
C CYS A 2 9.86 14.70 4.11
N PRO A 3 9.86 15.98 3.71
CA PRO A 3 8.62 16.76 3.65
C PRO A 3 7.64 16.07 2.72
N ALA A 4 6.38 15.94 3.13
CA ALA A 4 5.30 15.52 2.25
C ALA A 4 5.31 16.46 1.04
N ARG A 5 5.52 15.91 -0.17
CA ARG A 5 5.35 16.68 -1.41
C ARG A 5 3.93 17.25 -1.37
N ALA A 6 3.80 18.55 -1.60
CA ALA A 6 2.49 19.18 -1.71
C ALA A 6 1.70 18.46 -2.81
N GLN A 7 0.46 18.06 -2.50
CA GLN A 7 -0.43 17.42 -3.47
C GLN A 7 -0.80 18.46 -4.53
N ILE A 8 -0.52 18.16 -5.79
CA ILE A 8 -0.82 19.05 -6.91
C ILE A 8 -2.00 18.43 -7.64
N ASP A 9 -3.20 18.77 -7.21
CA ASP A 9 -4.45 18.22 -7.77
C ASP A 9 -4.56 18.57 -9.26
N ASP A 10 -4.16 17.63 -10.12
CA ASP A 10 -4.28 17.70 -11.57
C ASP A 10 -4.98 16.43 -12.06
N ALA A 11 -6.29 16.55 -12.23
CA ALA A 11 -7.16 15.45 -12.63
C ALA A 11 -6.74 14.83 -13.98
N ARG A 12 -6.15 15.61 -14.89
CA ARG A 12 -5.72 15.11 -16.21
C ARG A 12 -4.48 14.25 -16.06
N VAL A 13 -3.51 14.67 -15.25
CA VAL A 13 -2.32 13.87 -14.94
C VAL A 13 -2.72 12.61 -14.18
N ALA A 14 -3.58 12.73 -13.16
CA ALA A 14 -4.07 11.60 -12.39
C ALA A 14 -4.79 10.56 -13.29
N ALA A 15 -5.68 11.01 -14.17
CA ALA A 15 -6.38 10.12 -15.10
C ALA A 15 -5.41 9.41 -16.06
N ARG A 16 -4.39 10.11 -16.56
CA ARG A 16 -3.38 9.51 -17.45
C ARG A 16 -2.51 8.49 -16.71
N ALA A 17 -2.06 8.82 -15.50
CA ALA A 17 -1.26 7.91 -14.67
C ALA A 17 -2.08 6.65 -14.32
N TRP A 18 -3.35 6.82 -13.96
CA TRP A 18 -4.25 5.70 -13.70
C TRP A 18 -4.41 4.79 -14.93
N ALA A 19 -4.69 5.36 -16.10
CA ALA A 19 -4.80 4.58 -17.34
C ALA A 19 -3.50 3.84 -17.67
N HIS A 20 -2.35 4.48 -17.45
CA HIS A 20 -1.06 3.84 -17.66
C HIS A 20 -0.78 2.72 -16.67
N LEU A 21 -1.17 2.86 -15.40
CA LEU A 21 -0.99 1.83 -14.36
C LEU A 21 -1.77 0.54 -14.66
N LEU A 22 -2.92 0.67 -15.32
CA LEU A 22 -3.77 -0.45 -15.73
C LEU A 22 -3.31 -1.11 -17.04
N ASP A 23 -2.35 -0.53 -17.74
CA ASP A 23 -1.75 -1.16 -18.91
C ASP A 23 -0.92 -2.38 -18.46
N VAL A 24 -1.09 -3.51 -19.14
CA VAL A 24 -0.40 -4.78 -18.83
C VAL A 24 1.12 -4.66 -18.98
N GLU A 25 1.60 -3.76 -19.84
CA GLU A 25 3.02 -3.51 -20.03
C GLU A 25 3.63 -2.68 -18.90
N THR A 26 2.81 -2.04 -18.08
CA THR A 26 3.24 -1.24 -16.93
C THR A 26 3.50 -2.15 -15.74
N SER A 27 4.76 -2.54 -15.55
CA SER A 27 5.18 -3.50 -14.52
C SER A 27 6.40 -3.02 -13.74
N GLY A 28 6.78 -3.77 -12.70
CA GLY A 28 8.00 -3.53 -11.92
C GLY A 28 8.08 -2.11 -11.35
N ALA A 29 9.24 -1.47 -11.53
CA ALA A 29 9.48 -0.09 -11.07
C ALA A 29 8.57 0.92 -11.79
N ASN A 30 8.28 0.73 -13.08
CA ASN A 30 7.44 1.66 -13.84
C ASN A 30 6.02 1.74 -13.25
N ALA A 31 5.45 0.60 -12.83
CA ALA A 31 4.14 0.57 -12.17
C ALA A 31 4.14 1.34 -10.85
N VAL A 32 5.20 1.19 -10.05
CA VAL A 32 5.35 1.91 -8.78
C VAL A 32 5.47 3.42 -9.00
N GLU A 33 6.32 3.86 -9.92
CA GLU A 33 6.48 5.28 -10.25
C GLU A 33 5.21 5.89 -10.85
N THR A 34 4.47 5.11 -11.62
CA THR A 34 3.17 5.50 -12.17
C THR A 34 2.13 5.66 -11.07
N LEU A 35 2.11 4.74 -10.07
CA LEU A 35 1.24 4.86 -8.90
C LEU A 35 1.61 6.08 -8.05
N ASP A 36 2.89 6.36 -7.82
CA ASP A 36 3.33 7.56 -7.12
C ASP A 36 2.89 8.84 -7.85
N THR A 37 2.99 8.84 -9.18
CA THR A 37 2.50 9.94 -10.03
C THR A 37 0.98 10.10 -9.89
N TYR A 38 0.23 9.00 -9.91
CA TYR A 38 -1.21 9.04 -9.67
C TYR A 38 -1.53 9.65 -8.30
N VAL A 39 -0.90 9.18 -7.23
CA VAL A 39 -1.14 9.64 -5.85
C VAL A 39 -0.81 11.12 -5.67
N ALA A 40 0.26 11.60 -6.31
CA ALA A 40 0.67 13.01 -6.22
C ALA A 40 -0.33 13.99 -6.87
N HIS A 41 -1.15 13.50 -7.81
CA HIS A 41 -2.05 14.31 -8.63
C HIS A 41 -3.54 14.01 -8.44
N ALA A 42 -3.87 12.87 -7.84
CA ALA A 42 -5.25 12.49 -7.58
C ALA A 42 -5.82 13.32 -6.43
N SER A 43 -7.13 13.58 -6.49
CA SER A 43 -7.85 14.25 -5.40
C SER A 43 -7.81 13.40 -4.12
N SER A 44 -8.13 14.01 -2.98
CA SER A 44 -8.23 13.33 -1.69
C SER A 44 -9.24 12.17 -1.64
N ASP A 45 -10.11 12.04 -2.64
CA ASP A 45 -11.11 10.97 -2.79
C ASP A 45 -10.58 9.73 -3.54
N ALA A 46 -9.30 9.73 -3.92
CA ALA A 46 -8.62 8.61 -4.59
C ALA A 46 -8.54 7.32 -3.74
N SER A 47 -8.97 7.36 -2.47
CA SER A 47 -8.91 6.27 -1.50
C SER A 47 -9.50 4.96 -2.00
N GLY A 48 -10.67 4.99 -2.63
CA GLY A 48 -11.33 3.76 -3.10
C GLY A 48 -10.46 2.98 -4.07
N ARG A 49 -9.81 3.68 -5.01
CA ARG A 49 -8.92 3.05 -5.99
C ARG A 49 -7.65 2.47 -5.37
N LEU A 50 -7.08 3.12 -4.36
CA LEU A 50 -5.94 2.56 -3.64
C LEU A 50 -6.32 1.26 -2.92
N LEU A 51 -7.51 1.21 -2.33
CA LEU A 51 -8.00 0.02 -1.61
C LEU A 51 -8.23 -1.15 -2.57
N GLU A 52 -8.82 -0.87 -3.73
CA GLU A 52 -8.98 -1.85 -4.81
C GLU A 52 -7.61 -2.40 -5.26
N LEU A 53 -6.59 -1.55 -5.42
CA LEU A 53 -5.25 -2.01 -5.75
C LEU A 53 -4.67 -2.93 -4.67
N VAL A 54 -4.82 -2.59 -3.38
CA VAL A 54 -4.30 -3.45 -2.29
C VAL A 54 -4.96 -4.83 -2.31
N ARG A 55 -6.27 -4.90 -2.57
CA ARG A 55 -7.03 -6.16 -2.52
C ARG A 55 -6.88 -7.01 -3.76
N HIS A 56 -6.81 -6.40 -4.94
CA HIS A 56 -7.07 -7.10 -6.20
C HIS A 56 -5.97 -6.99 -7.26
N ASP A 57 -4.99 -6.09 -7.08
CA ASP A 57 -3.88 -6.04 -8.03
C ASP A 57 -3.04 -7.32 -7.91
N GLU A 58 -2.66 -7.92 -9.04
CA GLU A 58 -1.85 -9.15 -9.06
C GLU A 58 -0.38 -8.90 -8.70
N ARG A 59 0.07 -7.63 -8.77
CA ARG A 59 1.46 -7.22 -8.59
C ARG A 59 1.69 -6.84 -7.13
N ASP A 60 2.33 -7.72 -6.37
CA ASP A 60 2.61 -7.51 -4.93
C ASP A 60 3.34 -6.19 -4.62
N ASN A 61 4.22 -5.73 -5.51
CA ASN A 61 4.90 -4.44 -5.35
C ASN A 61 3.94 -3.24 -5.48
N VAL A 62 2.94 -3.32 -6.37
CA VAL A 62 1.89 -2.30 -6.53
C VAL A 62 0.98 -2.31 -5.32
N ARG A 63 0.55 -3.50 -4.87
CA ARG A 63 -0.25 -3.65 -3.64
C ARG A 63 0.44 -3.03 -2.43
N ALA A 64 1.72 -3.36 -2.19
CA ALA A 64 2.48 -2.82 -1.07
C ALA A 64 2.67 -1.30 -1.17
N HIS A 65 2.94 -0.77 -2.36
CA HIS A 65 3.02 0.69 -2.56
C HIS A 65 1.68 1.39 -2.37
N ALA A 66 0.56 0.77 -2.76
CA ALA A 66 -0.77 1.30 -2.49
C ALA A 66 -1.06 1.40 -0.99
N VAL A 67 -0.60 0.44 -0.17
CA VAL A 67 -0.65 0.54 1.31
C VAL A 67 0.15 1.74 1.80
N HIS A 68 1.39 1.90 1.34
CA HIS A 68 2.22 3.05 1.72
C HIS A 68 1.62 4.39 1.27
N ALA A 69 1.00 4.45 0.09
CA ALA A 69 0.29 5.63 -0.39
C ALA A 69 -0.91 5.97 0.49
N ALA A 70 -1.78 4.99 0.79
CA ALA A 70 -2.91 5.18 1.70
C ALA A 70 -2.47 5.65 3.09
N SER A 71 -1.36 5.09 3.60
CA SER A 71 -0.73 5.50 4.85
C SER A 71 -0.22 6.94 4.83
N LYS A 72 0.48 7.36 3.77
CA LYS A 72 0.97 8.74 3.60
C LYS A 72 -0.17 9.76 3.52
N LEU A 73 -1.29 9.38 2.90
CA LEU A 73 -2.49 10.22 2.79
C LEU A 73 -3.30 10.30 4.12
N GLY A 74 -2.85 9.62 5.18
CA GLY A 74 -3.52 9.67 6.49
C GLY A 74 -4.89 8.98 6.50
N ARG A 75 -5.12 8.04 5.57
CA ARG A 75 -6.39 7.33 5.41
C ARG A 75 -6.52 6.17 6.42
N VAL A 76 -6.48 6.51 7.71
CA VAL A 76 -6.44 5.53 8.82
C VAL A 76 -7.68 4.64 8.87
N GLY A 77 -8.85 5.17 8.49
CA GLY A 77 -10.09 4.37 8.36
C GLY A 77 -9.93 3.25 7.34
N ASP A 78 -9.53 3.63 6.13
CA ASP A 78 -9.32 2.71 5.02
C ASP A 78 -8.22 1.67 5.31
N LEU A 79 -7.13 2.07 5.98
CA LEU A 79 -6.08 1.12 6.43
C LEU A 79 -6.62 0.07 7.41
N ARG A 80 -7.53 0.46 8.31
CA ARG A 80 -8.13 -0.47 9.27
C ARG A 80 -8.96 -1.55 8.56
N GLU A 81 -9.60 -1.20 7.45
CA GLU A 81 -10.36 -2.15 6.64
C GLU A 81 -9.50 -3.20 5.96
N LEU A 82 -8.20 -2.93 5.78
CA LEU A 82 -7.25 -3.82 5.10
C LEU A 82 -6.50 -4.77 6.06
N LEU A 83 -6.72 -4.65 7.38
CA LEU A 83 -5.98 -5.45 8.37
C LEU A 83 -6.33 -6.94 8.34
N ASP A 84 -7.44 -7.32 7.72
CA ASP A 84 -7.78 -8.72 7.45
C ASP A 84 -6.76 -9.42 6.53
N ILE A 85 -6.01 -8.66 5.72
CA ILE A 85 -4.96 -9.22 4.86
C ILE A 85 -3.82 -9.85 5.68
N LEU A 86 -3.60 -9.37 6.92
CA LEU A 86 -2.57 -9.93 7.80
C LEU A 86 -2.85 -11.38 8.22
N GLU A 87 -4.11 -11.81 8.14
CA GLU A 87 -4.57 -13.18 8.43
C GLU A 87 -4.39 -14.11 7.22
N GLN A 88 -4.13 -13.56 6.04
CA GLN A 88 -4.02 -14.31 4.79
C GLN A 88 -2.56 -14.70 4.53
N PRO A 89 -2.31 -15.84 3.85
CA PRO A 89 -0.97 -16.13 3.33
C PRO A 89 -0.54 -15.07 2.29
N PRO A 90 0.77 -14.89 2.06
CA PRO A 90 1.25 -14.02 0.99
C PRO A 90 0.83 -14.57 -0.37
N ALA A 91 0.62 -13.68 -1.34
CA ALA A 91 0.37 -14.11 -2.72
C ALA A 91 1.67 -14.62 -3.35
N VAL A 92 2.71 -13.77 -3.39
CA VAL A 92 4.05 -14.14 -3.87
C VAL A 92 5.11 -13.80 -2.83
N THR A 93 4.98 -12.63 -2.19
CA THR A 93 5.93 -12.07 -1.24
C THR A 93 5.21 -11.55 0.01
N TRP A 94 5.97 -11.29 1.07
CA TRP A 94 5.46 -10.70 2.31
C TRP A 94 5.39 -9.16 2.28
N SER A 95 5.60 -8.55 1.11
CA SER A 95 5.73 -7.09 0.98
C SER A 95 4.46 -6.35 1.43
N VAL A 96 3.29 -6.90 1.14
CA VAL A 96 2.00 -6.32 1.55
C VAL A 96 1.82 -6.38 3.06
N HIS A 97 2.12 -7.52 3.69
CA HIS A 97 2.07 -7.69 5.14
C HIS A 97 3.03 -6.72 5.83
N ILE A 98 4.27 -6.62 5.38
CA ILE A 98 5.27 -5.70 5.94
C ILE A 98 4.76 -4.25 5.81
N ALA A 99 4.22 -3.86 4.65
CA ALA A 99 3.69 -2.52 4.46
C ALA A 99 2.50 -2.21 5.38
N LEU A 100 1.62 -3.19 5.64
CA LEU A 100 0.49 -3.05 6.57
C LEU A 100 0.95 -2.97 8.03
N LEU A 101 1.94 -3.77 8.43
CA LEU A 101 2.54 -3.69 9.78
C LEU A 101 3.21 -2.32 9.99
N ASP A 102 3.93 -1.81 9.00
CA ASP A 102 4.50 -0.47 9.03
C ASP A 102 3.43 0.63 9.12
N ALA A 103 2.33 0.48 8.39
CA ALA A 103 1.18 1.38 8.50
C ALA A 103 0.54 1.31 9.89
N CYS A 104 0.46 0.11 10.50
CA CYS A 104 -0.04 -0.04 11.86
C CYS A 104 0.81 0.71 12.87
N ARG A 105 2.13 0.53 12.81
CA ARG A 105 3.09 1.26 13.64
C ARG A 105 2.98 2.77 13.44
N THR A 106 2.92 3.22 12.19
CA THR A 106 2.88 4.65 11.84
C THR A 106 1.61 5.34 12.36
N HIS A 107 0.47 4.66 12.32
CA HIS A 107 -0.84 5.22 12.68
C HIS A 107 -1.40 4.69 14.00
N ALA A 108 -0.58 4.01 14.80
CA ALA A 108 -0.98 3.36 16.05
C ALA A 108 -2.24 2.47 15.91
N LEU A 109 -2.36 1.75 14.79
CA LEU A 109 -3.42 0.76 14.60
C LEU A 109 -3.03 -0.53 15.33
N ALA A 110 -4.00 -1.17 15.97
CA ALA A 110 -3.82 -2.49 16.53
C ALA A 110 -4.06 -3.55 15.44
N PRO A 111 -3.02 -4.23 14.92
CA PRO A 111 -3.21 -5.36 14.02
C PRO A 111 -3.86 -6.54 14.75
N ARG A 112 -4.55 -7.38 14.00
CA ARG A 112 -5.16 -8.62 14.50
C ARG A 112 -4.70 -9.81 13.65
N GLY A 113 -4.86 -11.01 14.18
CA GLY A 113 -4.65 -12.24 13.41
C GLY A 113 -3.22 -12.49 12.96
N LEU A 114 -2.23 -12.09 13.77
CA LEU A 114 -0.81 -12.16 13.45
C LEU A 114 -0.18 -13.56 13.66
N ASP A 115 -0.96 -14.56 14.05
CA ASP A 115 -0.41 -15.87 14.44
C ASP A 115 0.36 -16.53 13.29
N ALA A 116 -0.23 -16.50 12.08
CA ALA A 116 0.44 -17.00 10.89
C ALA A 116 1.75 -16.26 10.56
N LEU A 117 1.86 -14.97 10.90
CA LEU A 117 3.07 -14.17 10.68
C LEU A 117 4.17 -14.48 11.71
N ARG A 118 3.79 -14.82 12.95
CA ARG A 118 4.75 -15.16 14.03
C ARG A 118 5.49 -16.46 13.76
N ASP A 119 4.84 -17.40 13.09
CA ASP A 119 5.41 -18.73 12.82
C ASP A 119 6.32 -18.76 11.58
N VAL A 120 6.41 -17.66 10.83
CA VAL A 120 7.16 -17.61 9.57
C VAL A 120 8.63 -17.25 9.79
N ASP A 121 9.53 -18.10 9.31
CA ASP A 121 10.99 -17.85 9.33
C ASP A 121 11.42 -16.89 8.21
N ARG A 122 11.04 -15.61 8.35
CA ARG A 122 11.39 -14.51 7.43
C ARG A 122 11.83 -13.29 8.23
N LEU A 123 13.12 -12.95 8.12
CA LEU A 123 13.73 -11.85 8.87
C LEU A 123 12.94 -10.53 8.77
N ASP A 124 12.53 -10.13 7.57
CA ASP A 124 11.83 -8.86 7.36
C ASP A 124 10.45 -8.82 8.03
N VAL A 125 9.75 -9.96 8.04
CA VAL A 125 8.45 -10.12 8.72
C VAL A 125 8.65 -10.05 10.23
N GLN A 126 9.61 -10.81 10.76
CA GLN A 126 9.89 -10.82 12.21
C GLN A 126 10.38 -9.45 12.71
N SER A 127 11.17 -8.75 11.91
CA SER A 127 11.62 -7.37 12.20
C SER A 127 10.45 -6.38 12.24
N ALA A 128 9.52 -6.48 11.29
CA ALA A 128 8.31 -5.65 11.26
C ALA A 128 7.40 -5.93 12.47
N LEU A 129 7.21 -7.20 12.83
CA LEU A 129 6.44 -7.62 14.01
C LEU A 129 7.05 -7.11 15.33
N ALA A 130 8.37 -7.20 15.47
CA ALA A 130 9.09 -6.75 16.67
C ALA A 130 9.04 -5.22 16.85
N SER A 131 8.68 -4.47 15.81
CA SER A 131 8.61 -3.01 15.81
C SER A 131 7.21 -2.44 16.06
N LEU A 132 6.19 -3.30 16.19
CA LEU A 132 4.80 -2.92 16.45
C LEU A 132 4.59 -2.28 17.82
#